data_AF-A0A1Y1XVI1-F1
#
_entry.id   AF-A0A1Y1XVI1-F1
#
_cell.length_a   1.000
_cell.length_b   1.000
_cell.length_c   1.000
_cell.angle_alpha   90.00
_cell.angle_beta   90.00
_cell.angle_gamma   90.00
#
_symmetry.space_group_name_H-M   'P 1'
#
loop_
_entity.id
_entity.type
_entity.pdbx_description
1 polymer ?
#
loop_
_entity_poly.entity_id
_entity_poly.type
_entity_poly.pdbx_seq_one_letter_code
_entity_poly.pdbx_strand_id
1 'polypeptide(L)' 'MTKGYGGADLKALSTEAALKAIRRKYPQIYNSAEKLLIEPKKIEVTAADFLEAIKT' A
#
# COMPACT_ATOMS: atom_id res chain seq x y z
N MET A 1 11.09 -16.81 -4.83
CA MET A 1 11.31 -16.12 -3.55
C MET A 1 10.01 -15.94 -2.75
N THR A 2 9.11 -16.93 -2.80
CA THR A 2 7.92 -17.04 -1.92
C THR A 2 7.62 -18.52 -1.64
N LYS A 3 8.65 -19.37 -1.50
CA LYS A 3 8.46 -20.74 -1.02
C LYS A 3 8.24 -20.66 0.49
N GLY A 4 6.99 -20.62 0.93
CA GLY A 4 6.61 -20.59 2.34
C GLY A 4 5.47 -19.63 2.71
N TYR A 5 5.05 -18.75 1.79
CA TYR A 5 3.93 -17.83 2.05
C TYR A 5 2.61 -18.60 1.92
N GLY A 6 1.87 -18.69 3.01
CA GLY A 6 0.49 -19.17 3.02
C GLY A 6 -0.47 -18.10 2.50
N GLY A 7 -1.76 -18.45 2.37
CA GLY A 7 -2.78 -17.49 1.93
C GLY A 7 -2.92 -16.27 2.84
N ALA A 8 -2.59 -16.40 4.13
CA ALA A 8 -2.56 -15.30 5.08
C ALA A 8 -1.44 -14.29 4.78
N ASP A 9 -0.25 -14.79 4.43
CA ASP A 9 0.90 -13.93 4.14
C ASP A 9 0.68 -13.13 2.84
N LEU A 10 0.03 -13.75 1.84
CA LEU A 10 -0.38 -13.05 0.62
C LEU A 10 -1.42 -11.95 0.89
N LYS A 11 -2.34 -12.19 1.82
CA LYS A 11 -3.33 -11.18 2.24
C LYS A 11 -2.66 -10.02 2.99
N ALA A 12 -1.76 -10.33 3.93
CA ALA A 12 -0.99 -9.31 4.64
C ALA A 12 -0.15 -8.49 3.66
N LEU A 13 0.56 -9.15 2.73
CA LEU A 13 1.35 -8.50 1.69
C LEU A 13 0.52 -7.56 0.81
N SER A 14 -0.67 -7.99 0.39
CA SER A 14 -1.58 -7.17 -0.43
C SER A 14 -2.07 -5.94 0.33
N THR A 15 -2.27 -6.09 1.64
CA THR A 15 -2.69 -4.98 2.52
C THR A 15 -1.57 -3.96 2.69
N GLU A 16 -0.34 -4.42 2.91
CA GLU A 16 0.84 -3.57 3.01
C GLU A 16 1.15 -2.85 1.69
N ALA A 17 1.07 -3.54 0.55
CA ALA A 17 1.27 -2.91 -0.76
C ALA A 17 0.24 -1.81 -1.04
N ALA A 18 -1.03 -2.02 -0.65
CA ALA A 18 -2.07 -1.00 -0.77
C ALA A 18 -1.78 0.22 0.12
N LEU A 19 -1.35 0.00 1.37
CA LEU A 19 -0.96 1.08 2.29
C LEU A 19 0.22 1.90 1.76
N LYS A 20 1.22 1.23 1.19
CA LYS A 20 2.37 1.88 0.54
C LYS A 20 1.93 2.75 -0.64
N ALA A 21 1.04 2.24 -1.50
CA ALA A 21 0.49 3.01 -2.62
C ALA A 21 -0.29 4.25 -2.16
N ILE A 22 -1.09 4.13 -1.10
CA ILE A 22 -1.83 5.26 -0.50
C ILE A 22 -0.85 6.30 0.05
N ARG A 23 0.15 5.88 0.83
CA ARG A 23 1.21 6.76 1.38
C ARG A 23 1.97 7.51 0.30
N ARG A 24 2.32 6.82 -0.80
CA ARG A 24 3.03 7.40 -1.94
C ARG A 24 2.18 8.44 -2.68
N LYS A 25 0.88 8.16 -2.87
CA LYS A 25 -0.02 9.03 -3.63
C LYS A 25 -0.53 10.22 -2.82
N TYR A 26 -0.79 10.01 -1.54
CA TYR A 26 -1.41 10.99 -0.66
C TYR A 26 -0.66 11.12 0.69
N PRO A 27 0.63 11.51 0.69
CA PRO A 27 1.38 11.70 1.94
C PRO A 27 0.74 12.74 2.86
N GLN A 28 0.00 13.70 2.30
CA GLN A 28 -0.67 14.77 3.05
C GLN A 28 -1.76 14.28 4.03
N ILE A 29 -2.32 13.08 3.84
CA ILE A 29 -3.29 12.47 4.78
C ILE A 29 -2.65 12.26 6.17
N TYR A 30 -1.33 12.07 6.21
CA TYR A 30 -0.59 11.85 7.45
C TYR A 30 -0.09 13.15 8.10
N ASN A 31 -0.15 14.27 7.37
CA ASN A 31 0.37 15.57 7.80
C ASN A 31 -0.72 16.60 8.12
N SER A 32 -1.97 16.34 7.72
CA SER A 32 -3.11 17.22 7.98
C SER A 32 -4.29 16.44 8.54
N ALA A 33 -4.97 17.01 9.53
CA ALA A 33 -6.20 16.47 10.12
C ALA A 33 -7.47 16.86 9.33
N GLU A 34 -7.33 17.67 8.29
CA GLU A 34 -8.46 18.09 7.46
C GLU A 34 -8.90 16.96 6.53
N LYS A 35 -10.22 16.85 6.30
CA LYS A 35 -10.79 15.93 5.32
C LYS A 35 -10.42 16.38 3.91
N LEU A 36 -9.28 15.92 3.42
CA LEU A 36 -8.84 16.15 2.05
C LEU A 36 -9.77 15.38 1.09
N LEU A 37 -10.14 16.03 -0.02
CA LEU A 37 -10.82 15.36 -1.13
C LEU A 37 -9.83 14.38 -1.79
N ILE A 38 -9.76 13.18 -1.24
CA ILE A 38 -8.99 12.09 -1.80
C ILE A 38 -9.86 11.45 -2.87
N GLU A 39 -9.31 11.29 -4.07
CA GLU A 39 -9.96 10.55 -5.15
C GLU A 39 -9.41 9.12 -5.14
N PRO A 40 -10.11 8.13 -4.56
CA PRO A 40 -9.56 6.79 -4.38
C PRO A 40 -9.28 6.10 -5.71
N LYS A 41 -10.02 6.50 -6.77
CA LYS A 41 -9.83 6.01 -8.14
C LYS A 41 -8.47 6.35 -8.75
N LYS A 42 -7.75 7.33 -8.20
CA LYS A 42 -6.40 7.72 -8.64
C LYS A 42 -5.29 6.93 -7.94
N ILE A 43 -5.64 6.05 -7.01
CA ILE A 43 -4.72 5.19 -6.28
C ILE A 43 -4.56 3.89 -7.07
N GLU A 44 -3.38 3.70 -7.62
CA GLU A 44 -3.01 2.48 -8.34
C GLU A 44 -1.84 1.83 -7.62
N VAL A 45 -2.02 0.55 -7.26
CA VAL A 45 -0.97 -0.27 -6.67
C VAL A 45 -0.06 -0.74 -7.79
N THR A 46 1.23 -0.43 -7.67
CA THR A 46 2.25 -0.78 -8.67
C THR A 46 3.12 -1.93 -8.18
N ALA A 47 3.87 -2.56 -9.09
CA ALA A 47 4.82 -3.61 -8.71
C ALA A 47 5.90 -3.13 -7.72
N ALA A 48 6.26 -1.83 -7.76
CA ALA A 48 7.17 -1.23 -6.79
C ALA A 48 6.61 -1.25 -5.36
N ASP A 49 5.31 -1.01 -5.20
CA ASP A 49 4.64 -1.02 -3.89
C ASP A 49 4.65 -2.45 -3.29
N PHE A 50 4.49 -3.49 -4.12
CA PHE A 50 4.66 -4.88 -3.70
C PHE A 50 6.11 -5.23 -3.32
N LEU A 51 7.09 -4.74 -4.09
CA LEU A 51 8.51 -4.95 -3.77
C LEU A 51 8.91 -4.28 -2.46
N GLU A 52 8.37 -3.10 -2.15
CA GLU A 52 8.55 -2.47 -0.84
C GLU A 52 7.84 -3.24 0.28
N ALA A 53 6.64 -3.75 0.03
CA ALA A 53 5.89 -4.53 1.02
C ALA A 53 6.59 -5.87 1.36
N ILE A 54 7.32 -6.48 0.42
CA ILE A 54 8.12 -7.69 0.67
C ILE A 54 9.39 -7.39 1.52
N LYS A 55 9.90 -6.15 1.47
CA LYS A 55 11.12 -5.74 2.20
C LYS A 55 10.85 -5.34 3.65
N THR A 56 9.58 -5.20 4.04
CA THR A 56 9.15 -4.76 5.38
C THR A 56 8.93 -5.99 6.26
#